data_AF-A0ABD4RSP6-F1
#
_entry.id   AF-A0ABD4RSP6-F1
#
_cell.length_a   1.000
_cell.length_b   1.000
_cell.length_c   1.000
_cell.angle_alpha   90.00
_cell.angle_beta   90.00
_cell.angle_gamma   90.00
#
_symmetry.space_group_name_H-M   'P 1'
#
loop_
_entity.id
_entity.type
_entity.pdbx_description
1 polymer ?
#
loop_
_entity_poly.entity_id
_entity_poly.type
_entity_poly.pdbx_seq_one_letter_code
_entity_poly.pdbx_strand_id
1 'polypeptide(L)'
;MNKKLAIFAAVLLVIGIIGTTWSGILVMPSLINFGLEKEAEFKKENKLYQEKVNIDKLDVSVGNINVTIKRHSSEDVRVTTRGNNEFYKYNVTLKDKTLVVKGERKYENRVKKIKNFDQLFNTSINNMFSGDYREIVIYVPNNVDINVSSVDSSLLVYDNVASSNITYKTSYGRFERVITENNINKLDTLNLISSNNLELSTKSVLGVKNVNIETESLDISSEYEDIFVNNVEQYIPENINIKEKIGRNSHYDNNFSIYCDFPIAKNLDIEVPNSKVSLSLPVNKYKFNCDIKSKERIEEINDESEEYNDSSIEYEHSEENHNAYKNIREIKGLLNENLSNLEQEYTIKINSNKLEM
;
A
#
# COMPACT_ATOMS: atom_id res chain seq x y z
N MET A 1 -10.63 35.59 29.26
CA MET A 1 -10.71 35.65 27.79
C MET A 1 -11.96 34.88 27.35
N ASN A 2 -12.84 35.50 26.58
CA ASN A 2 -14.18 34.96 26.30
C ASN A 2 -14.07 33.77 25.33
N LYS A 3 -14.47 32.55 25.75
CA LYS A 3 -14.33 31.31 24.94
C LYS A 3 -14.89 31.46 23.53
N LYS A 4 -15.96 32.26 23.37
CA LYS A 4 -16.59 32.56 22.08
C LYS A 4 -15.66 33.33 21.12
N LEU A 5 -14.79 34.19 21.64
CA LEU A 5 -13.84 34.98 20.85
C LEU A 5 -12.67 34.14 20.32
N ALA A 6 -12.19 33.19 21.13
CA ALA A 6 -11.13 32.26 20.72
C ALA A 6 -11.60 31.30 19.61
N ILE A 7 -12.84 30.80 19.72
CA ILE A 7 -13.48 29.98 18.68
C ILE A 7 -13.66 30.79 17.39
N PHE A 8 -14.06 32.06 17.49
CA PHE A 8 -14.23 32.94 16.33
C PHE A 8 -12.89 33.21 15.59
N ALA A 9 -11.80 33.43 16.33
CA ALA A 9 -10.48 33.66 15.76
C ALA A 9 -9.86 32.41 15.14
N ALA A 10 -10.08 31.24 15.75
CA ALA A 10 -9.69 29.93 15.20
C ALA A 10 -10.31 29.69 13.81
N VAL A 11 -11.56 30.10 13.63
CA VAL A 11 -12.29 29.94 12.38
C VAL A 11 -11.85 30.93 11.29
N LEU A 12 -11.51 32.16 11.65
CA LEU A 12 -10.97 33.13 10.69
C LEU A 12 -9.60 32.72 10.12
N LEU A 13 -8.81 31.96 10.87
CA LEU A 13 -7.56 31.34 10.40
C LEU A 13 -7.82 30.16 9.46
N VAL A 14 -8.80 29.31 9.76
CA VAL A 14 -9.18 28.16 8.89
C VAL A 14 -9.83 28.62 7.57
N ILE A 15 -10.51 29.78 7.55
CA ILE A 15 -11.17 30.33 6.35
C ILE A 15 -10.26 31.34 5.60
N GLY A 16 -9.08 31.70 6.14
CA GLY A 16 -8.10 32.56 5.47
C GLY A 16 -8.50 34.05 5.34
N ILE A 17 -9.35 34.58 6.22
CA ILE A 17 -9.95 35.92 6.05
C ILE A 17 -9.35 37.05 6.90
N ILE A 18 -8.58 36.81 7.99
CA ILE A 18 -7.98 37.93 8.74
C ILE A 18 -6.50 37.71 9.06
N GLY A 19 -5.67 38.59 8.50
CA GLY A 19 -4.29 38.78 8.89
C GLY A 19 -4.17 39.31 10.32
N THR A 20 -3.24 38.74 11.08
CA THR A 20 -2.25 39.41 11.94
C THR A 20 -1.62 38.34 12.83
N THR A 21 -0.29 38.27 12.81
CA THR A 21 0.54 37.32 13.56
C THR A 21 0.27 37.27 15.08
N TRP A 22 -0.31 38.32 15.65
CA TRP A 22 -0.56 38.44 17.09
C TRP A 22 -1.79 37.68 17.59
N SER A 23 -2.86 37.62 16.78
CA SER A 23 -4.09 36.88 17.12
C SER A 23 -3.93 35.36 16.91
N GLY A 24 -3.01 34.95 16.04
CA GLY A 24 -2.61 33.55 15.88
C GLY A 24 -1.97 32.96 17.13
N ILE A 25 -0.97 33.63 17.71
CA ILE A 25 -0.20 33.10 18.86
C ILE A 25 -1.08 32.77 20.08
N LEU A 26 -2.09 33.61 20.37
CA LEU A 26 -2.97 33.39 21.53
C LEU A 26 -4.01 32.28 21.33
N VAL A 27 -4.33 31.94 20.07
CA VAL A 27 -5.39 30.99 19.74
C VAL A 27 -4.83 29.61 19.37
N MET A 28 -3.55 29.54 18.96
CA MET A 28 -2.87 28.29 18.62
C MET A 28 -2.95 27.22 19.73
N PRO A 29 -2.72 27.50 21.03
CA PRO A 29 -2.84 26.47 22.06
C PRO A 29 -4.25 25.87 22.15
N SER A 30 -5.29 26.69 21.98
CA SER A 30 -6.68 26.23 21.99
C SER A 30 -7.02 25.40 20.74
N LEU A 31 -6.47 25.76 19.58
CA LEU A 31 -6.61 25.02 18.34
C LEU A 31 -5.89 23.67 18.39
N ILE A 32 -4.67 23.64 18.92
CA ILE A 32 -3.88 22.42 19.11
C ILE A 32 -4.61 21.48 20.08
N ASN A 33 -5.03 21.97 21.24
CA ASN A 33 -5.78 21.15 22.20
C ASN A 33 -7.08 20.61 21.61
N PHE A 34 -7.82 21.44 20.87
CA PHE A 34 -9.02 20.99 20.18
C PHE A 34 -8.72 19.94 19.10
N GLY A 35 -7.65 20.11 18.31
CA GLY A 35 -7.19 19.14 17.33
C GLY A 35 -6.83 17.80 17.98
N LEU A 36 -6.09 17.82 19.10
CA LEU A 36 -5.73 16.63 19.88
C LEU A 36 -6.97 15.95 20.49
N GLU A 37 -7.93 16.71 21.01
CA GLU A 37 -9.20 16.18 21.51
C GLU A 37 -9.99 15.47 20.39
N LYS A 38 -10.05 16.08 19.21
CA LYS A 38 -10.72 15.50 18.04
C LYS A 38 -10.01 14.25 17.53
N GLU A 39 -8.68 14.27 17.47
CA GLU A 39 -7.88 13.11 17.11
C GLU A 39 -8.11 11.95 18.10
N ALA A 40 -8.14 12.23 19.40
CA ALA A 40 -8.46 11.23 20.42
C ALA A 40 -9.88 10.68 20.27
N GLU A 41 -10.86 11.52 19.94
CA GLU A 41 -12.23 11.10 19.65
C GLU A 41 -12.28 10.16 18.44
N PHE A 42 -11.58 10.49 17.35
CA PHE A 42 -11.52 9.64 16.15
C PHE A 42 -10.73 8.35 16.35
N LYS A 43 -9.75 8.32 17.25
CA LYS A 43 -9.01 7.10 17.62
C LYS A 43 -9.83 6.14 18.50
N LYS A 44 -10.94 6.60 19.09
CA LYS A 44 -11.79 5.76 19.93
C LYS A 44 -12.50 4.69 19.09
N GLU A 45 -12.31 3.44 19.47
CA GLU A 45 -12.99 2.31 18.84
C GLU A 45 -14.45 2.19 19.31
N ASN A 46 -15.36 2.07 18.36
CA ASN A 46 -16.79 1.86 18.58
C ASN A 46 -17.14 0.41 18.25
N LYS A 47 -17.65 -0.34 19.23
CA LYS A 47 -17.95 -1.76 19.06
C LYS A 47 -19.19 -1.96 18.19
N LEU A 48 -19.05 -2.77 17.13
CA LEU A 48 -20.15 -3.22 16.27
C LEU A 48 -20.61 -4.63 16.62
N TYR A 49 -19.66 -5.52 16.91
CA TYR A 49 -19.93 -6.94 17.13
C TYR A 49 -18.89 -7.54 18.06
N GLN A 50 -19.32 -8.50 18.89
CA GLN A 50 -18.44 -9.28 19.76
C GLN A 50 -19.13 -10.58 20.15
N GLU A 51 -18.50 -11.72 19.86
CA GLU A 51 -19.02 -13.04 20.20
C GLU A 51 -17.88 -14.02 20.44
N LYS A 52 -18.04 -14.93 21.41
CA LYS A 52 -17.07 -15.99 21.72
C LYS A 52 -17.29 -17.17 20.79
N VAL A 53 -16.63 -17.13 19.63
CA VAL A 53 -16.81 -18.11 18.57
C VAL A 53 -15.55 -18.19 17.71
N ASN A 54 -15.25 -19.38 17.20
CA ASN A 54 -14.21 -19.56 16.18
C ASN A 54 -14.83 -19.40 14.79
N ILE A 55 -14.12 -18.70 13.92
CA ILE A 55 -14.53 -18.51 12.53
C ILE A 55 -13.52 -19.17 11.60
N ASP A 56 -14.00 -19.89 10.60
CA ASP A 56 -13.11 -20.51 9.62
C ASP A 56 -12.77 -19.50 8.51
N LYS A 57 -13.66 -18.52 8.28
CA LYS A 57 -13.56 -17.55 7.19
C LYS A 57 -14.02 -16.14 7.60
N LEU A 58 -13.33 -15.12 7.11
CA LEU A 58 -13.66 -13.71 7.27
C LEU A 58 -13.88 -13.07 5.89
N ASP A 59 -15.10 -12.62 5.63
CA ASP A 59 -15.49 -11.93 4.39
C ASP A 59 -15.82 -10.47 4.68
N VAL A 60 -15.00 -9.54 4.18
CA VAL A 60 -15.15 -8.11 4.38
C VAL A 60 -15.48 -7.42 3.05
N SER A 61 -16.53 -6.62 3.01
CA SER A 61 -16.92 -5.84 1.83
C SER A 61 -17.17 -4.39 2.23
N VAL A 62 -16.32 -3.47 1.78
CA VAL A 62 -16.37 -2.06 2.20
C VAL A 62 -16.25 -1.07 1.04
N GLY A 63 -16.87 0.10 1.16
CA GLY A 63 -16.64 1.23 0.23
C GLY A 63 -15.87 2.37 0.91
N ASN A 64 -14.67 2.71 0.44
CA ASN A 64 -13.89 3.86 0.91
C ASN A 64 -13.60 3.86 2.43
N ILE A 65 -13.35 2.68 3.00
CA ILE A 65 -13.05 2.44 4.41
C ILE A 65 -11.83 1.51 4.50
N ASN A 66 -10.84 1.88 5.31
CA ASN A 66 -9.67 1.04 5.58
C ASN A 66 -10.06 -0.17 6.45
N VAL A 67 -9.33 -1.27 6.30
CA VAL A 67 -9.57 -2.49 7.07
C VAL A 67 -8.29 -2.88 7.76
N THR A 68 -8.34 -3.05 9.08
CA THR A 68 -7.24 -3.60 9.87
C THR A 68 -7.66 -4.89 10.52
N ILE A 69 -6.85 -5.94 10.36
CA ILE A 69 -7.08 -7.26 10.94
C ILE A 69 -5.97 -7.56 11.94
N LYS A 70 -6.35 -7.89 13.17
CA LYS A 70 -5.44 -8.14 14.29
C LYS A 70 -5.75 -9.48 14.95
N ARG A 71 -4.72 -10.14 15.49
CA ARG A 71 -4.95 -11.26 16.41
C ARG A 71 -5.60 -10.73 17.68
N HIS A 72 -6.64 -11.40 18.14
CA HIS A 72 -7.20 -11.15 19.46
C HIS A 72 -6.56 -12.10 20.48
N SER A 73 -6.15 -11.57 21.63
CA SER A 73 -5.63 -12.39 22.74
C SER A 73 -6.72 -13.15 23.49
N SER A 74 -7.98 -12.78 23.26
CA SER A 74 -9.17 -13.35 23.89
C SER A 74 -9.94 -14.19 22.86
N GLU A 75 -10.67 -15.22 23.31
CA GLU A 75 -11.37 -16.21 22.46
C GLU A 75 -12.60 -15.64 21.70
N ASP A 76 -12.83 -14.34 21.74
CA ASP A 76 -13.89 -13.66 21.00
C ASP A 76 -13.39 -13.07 19.67
N VAL A 77 -14.26 -13.17 18.67
CA VAL A 77 -14.19 -12.33 17.48
C VAL A 77 -14.80 -10.98 17.82
N ARG A 78 -14.12 -9.88 17.47
CA ARG A 78 -14.61 -8.52 17.70
C ARG A 78 -14.46 -7.66 16.46
N VAL A 79 -15.50 -6.90 16.15
CA VAL A 79 -15.49 -5.89 15.08
C VAL A 79 -15.75 -4.53 15.70
N THR A 80 -14.86 -3.58 15.44
CA THR A 80 -14.98 -2.20 15.88
C THR A 80 -14.78 -1.24 14.70
N THR A 81 -15.19 0.00 14.86
CA THR A 81 -14.92 1.08 13.92
C THR A 81 -14.23 2.25 14.60
N ARG A 82 -13.36 2.94 13.87
CA ARG A 82 -12.75 4.21 14.28
C ARG A 82 -12.94 5.27 13.19
N GLY A 83 -12.72 6.53 13.56
CA GLY A 83 -12.93 7.68 12.69
C GLY A 83 -14.39 8.08 12.48
N ASN A 84 -14.61 8.88 11.42
CA ASN A 84 -15.93 9.42 11.12
C ASN A 84 -16.85 8.37 10.48
N ASN A 85 -17.75 7.82 11.29
CA ASN A 85 -18.74 6.81 10.91
C ASN A 85 -20.13 7.38 10.56
N GLU A 86 -20.31 8.71 10.63
CA GLU A 86 -21.63 9.36 10.44
C GLU A 86 -22.28 8.95 9.12
N PHE A 87 -21.46 8.82 8.07
CA PHE A 87 -21.90 8.60 6.70
C PHE A 87 -21.96 7.13 6.28
N TYR A 88 -21.68 6.19 7.18
CA TYR A 88 -21.59 4.77 6.86
C TYR A 88 -22.55 3.94 7.70
N LYS A 89 -23.06 2.88 7.07
CA LYS A 89 -23.83 1.82 7.73
C LYS A 89 -22.96 0.57 7.72
N TYR A 90 -22.93 -0.10 8.86
CA TYR A 90 -22.21 -1.35 9.02
C TYR A 90 -23.20 -2.48 9.30
N ASN A 91 -22.88 -3.67 8.77
CA ASN A 91 -23.58 -4.90 9.08
C ASN A 91 -22.55 -6.00 9.36
N VAL A 92 -22.73 -6.72 10.45
CA VAL A 92 -21.90 -7.86 10.82
C VAL A 92 -22.82 -9.05 11.03
N THR A 93 -22.60 -10.11 10.26
CA THR A 93 -23.39 -11.34 10.34
C THR A 93 -22.47 -12.54 10.41
N LEU A 94 -22.72 -13.43 11.35
CA LEU A 94 -22.07 -14.72 11.44
C LEU A 94 -23.02 -15.81 10.90
N LYS A 95 -22.57 -16.56 9.90
CA LYS A 95 -23.31 -17.72 9.36
C LYS A 95 -22.33 -18.82 9.00
N ASP A 96 -22.58 -20.05 9.44
CA ASP A 96 -21.78 -21.23 9.09
C ASP A 96 -20.27 -21.00 9.31
N LYS A 97 -19.90 -20.44 10.48
CA LYS A 97 -18.53 -20.02 10.85
C LYS A 97 -17.84 -19.02 9.90
N THR A 98 -18.59 -18.38 9.03
CA THR A 98 -18.12 -17.27 8.20
C THR A 98 -18.60 -15.97 8.81
N LEU A 99 -17.66 -15.11 9.24
CA LEU A 99 -17.98 -13.74 9.64
C LEU A 99 -18.02 -12.86 8.40
N VAL A 100 -19.19 -12.27 8.14
CA VAL A 100 -19.37 -11.31 7.04
C VAL A 100 -19.48 -9.91 7.62
N VAL A 101 -18.58 -9.02 7.21
CA VAL A 101 -18.55 -7.61 7.62
C VAL A 101 -18.78 -6.73 6.38
N LYS A 102 -19.83 -5.91 6.41
CA LYS A 102 -20.15 -4.98 5.33
C LYS A 102 -20.14 -3.54 5.83
N GLY A 103 -19.52 -2.64 5.07
CA GLY A 103 -19.52 -1.20 5.30
C GLY A 103 -19.89 -0.44 4.04
N GLU A 104 -21.00 0.29 4.06
CA GLU A 104 -21.49 1.01 2.88
C GLU A 104 -21.89 2.45 3.22
N ARG A 105 -21.75 3.35 2.25
CA ARG A 105 -22.14 4.75 2.42
C ARG A 105 -23.66 4.86 2.52
N LYS A 106 -24.14 5.60 3.50
CA LYS A 106 -25.57 5.95 3.63
C LYS A 106 -25.97 6.81 2.42
N TYR A 107 -27.00 6.38 1.70
CA TYR A 107 -27.57 7.08 0.54
C TYR A 107 -28.10 8.49 0.85
N GLU A 108 -28.38 8.81 2.12
CA GLU A 108 -29.05 10.05 2.52
C GLU A 108 -28.16 11.30 2.61
N ASN A 109 -26.88 11.22 2.21
CA ASN A 109 -25.97 12.36 2.27
C ASN A 109 -26.11 13.31 1.07
N ARG A 110 -27.34 13.79 0.85
CA ARG A 110 -27.56 15.05 0.14
C ARG A 110 -26.94 16.16 0.99
N VAL A 111 -26.13 17.01 0.37
CA VAL A 111 -25.50 18.21 0.95
C VAL A 111 -26.37 18.77 2.09
N LYS A 112 -25.96 18.53 3.34
CA LYS A 112 -26.65 19.12 4.50
C LYS A 112 -26.50 20.63 4.32
N LYS A 113 -27.60 21.34 4.02
CA LYS A 113 -27.59 22.81 4.01
C LYS A 113 -27.04 23.24 5.36
N ILE A 114 -25.90 23.91 5.34
CA ILE A 114 -25.25 24.45 6.52
C ILE A 114 -26.15 25.58 7.03
N LYS A 115 -26.86 25.34 8.14
CA LYS A 115 -27.88 26.27 8.63
C LYS A 115 -27.32 27.29 9.63
N ASN A 116 -26.20 26.98 10.26
CA ASN A 116 -25.57 27.84 11.25
C ASN A 116 -24.05 27.61 11.31
N PHE A 117 -23.39 28.50 12.05
CA PHE A 117 -21.94 28.51 12.22
C PHE A 117 -21.41 27.21 12.85
N ASP A 118 -22.09 26.69 13.88
CA ASP A 118 -21.66 25.46 14.54
C ASP A 118 -21.69 24.26 13.59
N GLN A 119 -22.67 24.21 12.66
CA GLN A 119 -22.72 23.21 11.61
C GLN A 119 -21.60 23.38 10.58
N LEU A 120 -21.28 24.62 10.18
CA LEU A 120 -20.16 24.88 9.27
C LEU A 120 -18.85 24.40 9.89
N PHE A 121 -18.59 24.83 11.13
CA PHE A 121 -17.38 24.51 11.87
C PHE A 121 -17.21 23.00 12.06
N ASN A 122 -18.23 22.32 12.59
CA ASN A 122 -18.18 20.88 12.79
C ASN A 122 -18.04 20.12 11.46
N THR A 123 -18.65 20.58 10.37
CA THR A 123 -18.50 19.95 9.05
C THR A 123 -17.08 20.09 8.52
N SER A 124 -16.48 21.28 8.60
CA SER A 124 -15.10 21.51 8.15
C SER A 124 -14.09 20.70 8.95
N ILE A 125 -14.22 20.68 10.28
CA ILE A 125 -13.37 19.87 11.17
C ILE A 125 -13.56 18.38 10.87
N ASN A 126 -14.81 17.90 10.80
CA ASN A 126 -15.09 16.51 10.45
C ASN A 126 -14.48 16.16 9.08
N ASN A 127 -14.53 17.05 8.10
CA ASN A 127 -13.90 16.82 6.80
C ASN A 127 -12.38 16.72 6.91
N MET A 128 -11.72 17.65 7.61
CA MET A 128 -10.27 17.67 7.82
C MET A 128 -9.75 16.40 8.50
N PHE A 129 -10.52 15.82 9.43
CA PHE A 129 -10.16 14.59 10.15
C PHE A 129 -10.84 13.32 9.60
N SER A 130 -11.69 13.40 8.56
CA SER A 130 -12.40 12.23 8.00
C SER A 130 -11.74 11.61 6.78
N GLY A 131 -10.75 12.27 6.17
CA GLY A 131 -9.98 11.74 5.06
C GLY A 131 -9.19 10.50 5.47
N ASP A 132 -8.48 10.60 6.60
CA ASP A 132 -7.41 9.65 6.95
C ASP A 132 -7.81 8.58 7.99
N TYR A 133 -8.97 8.69 8.63
CA TYR A 133 -9.28 7.90 9.84
C TYR A 133 -10.45 6.91 9.73
N ARG A 134 -11.02 6.68 8.54
CA ARG A 134 -12.15 5.73 8.41
C ARG A 134 -11.68 4.30 8.38
N GLU A 135 -12.01 3.52 9.40
CA GLU A 135 -11.52 2.15 9.49
C GLU A 135 -12.43 1.20 10.24
N ILE A 136 -12.47 -0.04 9.76
CA ILE A 136 -12.96 -1.21 10.50
C ILE A 136 -11.76 -1.94 11.05
N VAL A 137 -11.75 -2.19 12.37
CA VAL A 137 -10.76 -3.05 13.02
C VAL A 137 -11.43 -4.37 13.38
N ILE A 138 -10.85 -5.47 12.92
CA ILE A 138 -11.36 -6.83 13.10
C ILE A 138 -10.34 -7.62 13.90
N TYR A 139 -10.77 -8.12 15.04
CA TYR A 139 -9.96 -8.95 15.91
C TYR A 139 -10.41 -10.40 15.80
N VAL A 140 -9.48 -11.30 15.46
CA VAL A 140 -9.74 -12.73 15.25
C VAL A 140 -8.92 -13.60 16.22
N PRO A 141 -9.54 -14.61 16.86
CA PRO A 141 -8.85 -15.42 17.88
C PRO A 141 -8.11 -16.64 17.32
N ASN A 142 -8.50 -17.13 16.14
CA ASN A 142 -8.04 -18.39 15.57
C ASN A 142 -7.55 -18.23 14.11
N ASN A 143 -7.03 -19.33 13.52
CA ASN A 143 -6.67 -19.36 12.10
C ASN A 143 -7.90 -19.11 11.23
N VAL A 144 -7.82 -18.15 10.32
CA VAL A 144 -8.95 -17.72 9.48
C VAL A 144 -8.50 -17.41 8.06
N ASP A 145 -9.26 -17.88 7.07
CA ASP A 145 -9.09 -17.44 5.68
C ASP A 145 -9.72 -16.06 5.49
N ILE A 146 -8.95 -15.12 4.94
CA ILE A 146 -9.33 -13.71 4.85
C ILE A 146 -9.67 -13.36 3.40
N ASN A 147 -10.89 -12.87 3.16
CA ASN A 147 -11.28 -12.27 1.89
C ASN A 147 -11.79 -10.85 2.13
N VAL A 148 -11.12 -9.88 1.52
CA VAL A 148 -11.50 -8.47 1.61
C VAL A 148 -11.76 -7.95 0.21
N SER A 149 -12.90 -7.30 0.03
CA SER A 149 -13.23 -6.54 -1.18
C SER A 149 -13.52 -5.09 -0.84
N SER A 150 -12.90 -4.17 -1.57
CA SER A 150 -13.11 -2.75 -1.41
C SER A 150 -13.16 -2.01 -2.75
N VAL A 151 -13.47 -0.72 -2.69
CA VAL A 151 -13.36 0.19 -3.85
C VAL A 151 -12.04 0.94 -3.80
N ASP A 152 -11.79 1.62 -2.68
CA ASP A 152 -10.60 2.44 -2.46
C ASP A 152 -10.24 2.36 -0.99
N SER A 153 -9.22 1.58 -0.64
CA SER A 153 -8.86 1.40 0.78
C SER A 153 -7.46 0.82 0.96
N SER A 154 -6.95 0.95 2.17
CA SER A 154 -5.83 0.14 2.65
C SER A 154 -6.35 -1.09 3.40
N LEU A 155 -5.74 -2.25 3.13
CA LEU A 155 -5.86 -3.45 3.95
C LEU A 155 -4.57 -3.66 4.72
N LEU A 156 -4.69 -3.63 6.05
CA LEU A 156 -3.61 -3.85 6.99
C LEU A 156 -3.84 -5.16 7.75
N VAL A 157 -2.93 -6.13 7.63
CA VAL A 157 -3.02 -7.41 8.34
C VAL A 157 -1.82 -7.57 9.25
N TYR A 158 -2.03 -7.68 10.55
CA TYR A 158 -0.92 -7.91 11.48
C TYR A 158 -0.37 -9.32 11.31
N ASP A 159 0.96 -9.45 11.29
CA ASP A 159 1.62 -10.71 10.98
C ASP A 159 1.21 -11.84 11.93
N ASN A 160 0.96 -11.51 13.20
CA ASN A 160 0.53 -12.48 14.22
C ASN A 160 -0.88 -13.06 14.02
N VAL A 161 -1.64 -12.58 13.03
CA VAL A 161 -2.90 -13.21 12.59
C VAL A 161 -2.58 -14.53 11.91
N ALA A 162 -3.06 -15.63 12.48
CA ALA A 162 -2.94 -16.93 11.82
C ALA A 162 -3.88 -16.96 10.61
N SER A 163 -3.33 -17.16 9.42
CA SER A 163 -4.07 -17.31 8.18
C SER A 163 -3.28 -18.20 7.23
N SER A 164 -3.96 -19.07 6.49
CA SER A 164 -3.35 -19.81 5.36
C SER A 164 -3.50 -19.05 4.05
N ASN A 165 -4.60 -18.31 3.88
CA ASN A 165 -4.92 -17.61 2.64
C ASN A 165 -5.47 -16.21 2.88
N ILE A 166 -4.91 -15.24 2.16
CA ILE A 166 -5.42 -13.87 2.12
C ILE A 166 -5.76 -13.52 0.66
N THR A 167 -6.99 -13.07 0.44
CA THR A 167 -7.41 -12.50 -0.84
C THR A 167 -7.87 -11.06 -0.64
N TYR A 168 -7.25 -10.12 -1.34
CA TYR A 168 -7.65 -8.73 -1.34
C TYR A 168 -8.05 -8.29 -2.75
N LYS A 169 -9.25 -7.76 -2.88
CA LYS A 169 -9.81 -7.23 -4.13
C LYS A 169 -10.11 -5.75 -3.93
N THR A 170 -9.58 -4.88 -4.78
CA THR A 170 -9.86 -3.44 -4.71
C THR A 170 -9.99 -2.81 -6.09
N SER A 171 -10.47 -1.57 -6.18
CA SER A 171 -10.24 -0.76 -7.38
C SER A 171 -8.95 0.04 -7.27
N TYR A 172 -8.66 0.65 -6.12
CA TYR A 172 -7.40 1.32 -5.78
C TYR A 172 -7.03 0.97 -4.34
N GLY A 173 -5.75 0.83 -4.00
CA GLY A 173 -5.41 0.69 -2.59
C GLY A 173 -4.00 0.24 -2.28
N ARG A 174 -3.77 0.10 -0.98
CA ARG A 174 -2.52 -0.42 -0.40
C ARG A 174 -2.79 -1.72 0.34
N PHE A 175 -1.90 -2.69 0.18
CA PHE A 175 -1.86 -3.90 1.01
C PHE A 175 -0.60 -3.87 1.87
N GLU A 176 -0.77 -4.08 3.17
CA GLU A 176 0.36 -4.11 4.08
C GLU A 176 0.20 -5.25 5.11
N ARG A 177 1.26 -6.05 5.27
CA ARG A 177 1.42 -6.92 6.44
C ARG A 177 2.31 -6.25 7.47
N VAL A 178 1.78 -6.05 8.67
CA VAL A 178 2.51 -5.43 9.78
C VAL A 178 3.34 -6.48 10.49
N ILE A 179 4.63 -6.56 10.13
CA ILE A 179 5.60 -7.47 10.74
C ILE A 179 6.26 -6.75 11.93
N THR A 180 5.94 -7.19 13.15
CA THR A 180 6.42 -6.57 14.40
C THR A 180 7.49 -7.37 15.15
N GLU A 181 7.70 -8.64 14.79
CA GLU A 181 8.60 -9.56 15.49
C GLU A 181 9.53 -10.30 14.50
N ASN A 182 10.67 -10.82 15.00
CA ASN A 182 11.67 -11.56 14.20
C ASN A 182 11.19 -12.94 13.69
N ASN A 183 9.94 -13.33 13.97
CA ASN A 183 9.33 -14.59 13.54
C ASN A 183 8.16 -14.27 12.61
N ILE A 184 8.41 -14.36 11.30
CA ILE A 184 7.40 -14.06 10.28
C ILE A 184 6.49 -15.26 10.10
N ASN A 185 5.18 -15.04 10.22
CA ASN A 185 4.19 -16.09 10.00
C ASN A 185 4.14 -16.52 8.54
N LYS A 186 4.00 -17.84 8.36
CA LYS A 186 3.90 -18.46 7.04
C LYS A 186 2.49 -18.37 6.50
N LEU A 187 2.37 -18.00 5.23
CA LEU A 187 1.12 -17.94 4.47
C LEU A 187 1.28 -18.83 3.23
N ASP A 188 0.27 -19.62 2.89
CA ASP A 188 0.32 -20.45 1.69
C ASP A 188 0.09 -19.61 0.44
N THR A 189 -0.93 -18.74 0.47
CA THR A 189 -1.31 -17.94 -0.69
C THR A 189 -1.72 -16.51 -0.32
N LEU A 190 -1.16 -15.54 -1.04
CA LEU A 190 -1.62 -14.15 -1.08
C LEU A 190 -2.12 -13.82 -2.49
N ASN A 191 -3.41 -13.48 -2.61
CA ASN A 191 -4.01 -13.07 -3.87
C ASN A 191 -4.39 -11.59 -3.80
N LEU A 192 -3.76 -10.75 -4.62
CA LEU A 192 -4.03 -9.33 -4.71
C LEU A 192 -4.61 -9.01 -6.08
N ILE A 193 -5.82 -8.48 -6.13
CA ILE A 193 -6.52 -8.17 -7.38
C ILE A 193 -6.98 -6.71 -7.32
N SER A 194 -6.36 -5.84 -8.12
CA SER A 194 -6.80 -4.45 -8.25
C SER A 194 -7.38 -4.20 -9.63
N SER A 195 -8.26 -3.22 -9.79
CA SER A 195 -8.67 -2.74 -11.12
C SER A 195 -8.01 -1.42 -11.52
N ASN A 196 -7.07 -0.93 -10.71
CA ASN A 196 -6.27 0.26 -10.96
C ASN A 196 -4.91 0.09 -10.27
N ASN A 197 -4.35 1.13 -9.64
CA ASN A 197 -3.10 1.03 -8.89
C ASN A 197 -3.22 0.13 -7.64
N LEU A 198 -2.14 -0.57 -7.33
CA LEU A 198 -1.95 -1.31 -6.08
C LEU A 198 -0.56 -1.01 -5.54
N GLU A 199 -0.50 -0.65 -4.25
CA GLU A 199 0.74 -0.42 -3.54
C GLU A 199 0.95 -1.51 -2.47
N LEU A 200 2.17 -1.98 -2.31
CA LEU A 200 2.56 -2.84 -1.19
C LEU A 200 4.04 -2.66 -0.86
N SER A 201 4.38 -2.85 0.41
CA SER A 201 5.79 -2.89 0.81
C SER A 201 6.44 -4.23 0.44
N THR A 202 7.75 -4.24 0.19
CA THR A 202 8.51 -5.48 -0.04
C THR A 202 8.38 -6.48 1.11
N LYS A 203 8.20 -6.00 2.34
CA LYS A 203 7.96 -6.86 3.51
C LYS A 203 6.62 -7.56 3.51
N SER A 204 5.62 -6.98 2.86
CA SER A 204 4.26 -7.49 2.90
C SER A 204 4.11 -8.87 2.27
N VAL A 205 5.11 -9.30 1.50
CA VAL A 205 5.16 -10.63 0.89
C VAL A 205 6.04 -11.64 1.64
N LEU A 206 6.80 -11.23 2.66
CA LEU A 206 7.69 -12.16 3.37
C LEU A 206 6.91 -13.29 4.08
N GLY A 207 7.46 -14.49 4.08
CA GLY A 207 6.85 -15.70 4.64
C GLY A 207 5.69 -16.26 3.81
N VAL A 208 5.39 -15.69 2.64
CA VAL A 208 4.33 -16.19 1.75
C VAL A 208 4.89 -17.17 0.74
N LYS A 209 4.30 -18.36 0.62
CA LYS A 209 4.73 -19.35 -0.38
C LYS A 209 4.44 -18.87 -1.80
N ASN A 210 3.19 -18.49 -2.09
CA ASN A 210 2.77 -18.00 -3.41
C ASN A 210 2.06 -16.65 -3.31
N VAL A 211 2.57 -15.65 -4.03
CA VAL A 211 1.90 -14.36 -4.22
C VAL A 211 1.41 -14.26 -5.66
N ASN A 212 0.13 -13.96 -5.83
CA ASN A 212 -0.46 -13.74 -7.14
C ASN A 212 -1.05 -12.32 -7.17
N ILE A 213 -0.57 -11.51 -8.12
CA ILE A 213 -0.98 -10.11 -8.28
C ILE A 213 -1.59 -9.94 -9.67
N GLU A 214 -2.82 -9.44 -9.73
CA GLU A 214 -3.50 -9.06 -10.97
C GLU A 214 -3.98 -7.61 -10.85
N THR A 215 -3.30 -6.69 -11.54
CA THR A 215 -3.51 -5.24 -11.34
C THR A 215 -3.27 -4.44 -12.63
N GLU A 216 -3.79 -3.22 -12.70
CA GLU A 216 -3.54 -2.33 -13.83
C GLU A 216 -2.15 -1.67 -13.72
N SER A 217 -1.81 -1.20 -12.52
CA SER A 217 -0.48 -0.67 -12.16
C SER A 217 -0.07 -1.21 -10.78
N LEU A 218 1.23 -1.24 -10.52
CA LEU A 218 1.81 -1.82 -9.31
C LEU A 218 3.00 -1.00 -8.83
N ASP A 219 3.05 -0.75 -7.53
CA ASP A 219 4.26 -0.31 -6.84
C ASP A 219 4.59 -1.27 -5.69
N ILE A 220 5.73 -1.94 -5.80
CA ILE A 220 6.36 -2.69 -4.72
C ILE A 220 7.65 -1.99 -4.35
N SER A 221 7.68 -1.31 -3.21
CA SER A 221 8.85 -0.57 -2.75
C SER A 221 9.15 -0.87 -1.29
N SER A 222 10.42 -0.69 -0.90
CA SER A 222 10.81 -0.73 0.51
C SER A 222 10.64 0.69 1.07
N GLU A 223 10.00 0.83 2.23
CA GLU A 223 9.86 2.15 2.85
C GLU A 223 11.11 2.43 3.72
N TYR A 224 11.56 3.69 3.78
CA TYR A 224 12.76 4.10 4.53
C TYR A 224 12.73 3.72 6.04
N GLU A 225 11.55 3.41 6.58
CA GLU A 225 11.35 2.99 7.97
C GLU A 225 11.32 1.47 8.15
N ASP A 226 11.75 0.72 7.14
CA ASP A 226 11.68 -0.72 7.18
C ASP A 226 12.58 -1.31 8.28
N ILE A 227 11.96 -1.67 9.42
CA ILE A 227 12.48 -2.59 10.46
C ILE A 227 13.32 -3.70 9.82
N PHE A 228 14.58 -3.80 10.25
CA PHE A 228 15.50 -4.83 9.79
C PHE A 228 14.97 -6.23 10.14
N VAL A 229 14.57 -7.00 9.11
CA VAL A 229 14.24 -8.42 9.29
C VAL A 229 15.54 -9.21 9.28
N ASN A 230 15.90 -9.77 10.43
CA ASN A 230 17.06 -10.64 10.52
C ASN A 230 16.85 -11.90 9.65
N ASN A 231 17.87 -12.26 8.85
CA ASN A 231 17.84 -13.42 7.95
C ASN A 231 16.64 -13.41 6.99
N VAL A 232 16.39 -12.26 6.34
CA VAL A 232 15.27 -12.08 5.40
C VAL A 232 15.21 -13.17 4.32
N GLU A 233 16.36 -13.73 3.95
CA GLU A 233 16.51 -14.80 2.95
C GLU A 233 15.71 -16.06 3.30
N GLN A 234 15.48 -16.33 4.59
CA GLN A 234 14.68 -17.47 5.06
C GLN A 234 13.18 -17.30 4.80
N TYR A 235 12.75 -16.05 4.59
CA TYR A 235 11.37 -15.65 4.44
C TYR A 235 11.04 -15.16 3.03
N ILE A 236 11.99 -15.21 2.09
CA ILE A 236 11.74 -14.86 0.69
C ILE A 236 10.68 -15.83 0.11
N PRO A 237 9.63 -15.30 -0.54
CA PRO A 237 8.61 -16.10 -1.21
C PRO A 237 9.15 -17.15 -2.17
N GLU A 238 8.46 -18.29 -2.30
CA GLU A 238 8.80 -19.25 -3.35
C GLU A 238 8.46 -18.67 -4.73
N ASN A 239 7.26 -18.12 -4.89
CA ASN A 239 6.78 -17.61 -6.17
C ASN A 239 6.05 -16.27 -6.01
N ILE A 240 6.37 -15.32 -6.87
CA ILE A 240 5.56 -14.11 -7.11
C ILE A 240 5.20 -14.07 -8.58
N ASN A 241 3.89 -14.11 -8.86
CA ASN A 241 3.34 -14.02 -10.21
C ASN A 241 2.58 -12.70 -10.35
N ILE A 242 3.01 -11.85 -11.28
CA ILE A 242 2.39 -10.56 -11.57
C ILE A 242 1.81 -10.59 -12.98
N LYS A 243 0.53 -10.24 -13.11
CA LYS A 243 -0.18 -10.15 -14.38
C LYS A 243 -0.83 -8.80 -14.53
N GLU A 244 -0.75 -8.25 -15.74
CA GLU A 244 -1.49 -7.03 -16.06
C GLU A 244 -2.99 -7.34 -16.14
N LYS A 245 -3.77 -6.39 -15.65
CA LYS A 245 -5.22 -6.38 -15.79
C LYS A 245 -5.61 -5.26 -16.74
N ILE A 246 -6.13 -5.65 -17.89
CA ILE A 246 -6.54 -4.71 -18.93
C ILE A 246 -7.96 -4.23 -18.62
N GLY A 247 -8.10 -2.98 -18.17
CA GLY A 247 -9.37 -2.30 -17.98
C GLY A 247 -9.93 -1.74 -19.30
N ARG A 248 -11.18 -1.28 -19.32
CA ARG A 248 -11.74 -0.60 -20.51
C ARG A 248 -11.08 0.75 -20.80
N ASN A 249 -10.42 1.34 -19.80
CA ASN A 249 -9.77 2.64 -19.86
C ASN A 249 -8.26 2.55 -19.59
N SER A 250 -7.66 1.36 -19.71
CA SER A 250 -6.23 1.20 -19.45
C SER A 250 -5.43 1.98 -20.47
N HIS A 251 -4.64 2.93 -19.97
CA HIS A 251 -3.72 3.71 -20.77
C HIS A 251 -2.49 2.84 -21.05
N TYR A 252 -1.84 3.05 -22.20
CA TYR A 252 -0.62 2.33 -22.58
C TYR A 252 0.61 2.70 -21.73
N ASP A 253 0.41 3.43 -20.62
CA ASP A 253 1.44 3.96 -19.72
C ASP A 253 1.36 3.35 -18.31
N ASN A 254 0.69 2.20 -18.17
CA ASN A 254 0.67 1.45 -16.92
C ASN A 254 2.11 1.10 -16.49
N ASN A 255 2.37 1.22 -15.19
CA ASN A 255 3.70 1.06 -14.65
C ASN A 255 3.71 0.01 -13.53
N PHE A 256 4.67 -0.90 -13.62
CA PHE A 256 4.94 -1.95 -12.65
C PHE A 256 6.33 -1.70 -12.07
N SER A 257 6.36 -1.00 -10.94
CA SER A 257 7.57 -0.66 -10.20
C SER A 257 7.87 -1.72 -9.14
N ILE A 258 9.10 -2.23 -9.13
CA ILE A 258 9.60 -3.15 -8.10
C ILE A 258 10.99 -2.66 -7.68
N TYR A 259 11.08 -2.11 -6.46
CA TYR A 259 12.30 -1.59 -5.85
C TYR A 259 12.61 -2.34 -4.58
N CYS A 260 13.67 -3.15 -4.59
CA CYS A 260 13.99 -4.04 -3.48
C CYS A 260 15.50 -4.15 -3.21
N ASP A 261 15.87 -4.18 -1.93
CA ASP A 261 17.26 -4.34 -1.47
C ASP A 261 17.66 -5.82 -1.26
N PHE A 262 16.68 -6.72 -1.38
CA PHE A 262 16.80 -8.18 -1.30
C PHE A 262 15.90 -8.83 -2.37
N PRO A 263 16.15 -10.08 -2.79
CA PRO A 263 15.33 -10.74 -3.80
C PRO A 263 13.88 -10.86 -3.32
N ILE A 264 12.94 -10.29 -4.07
CA ILE A 264 11.53 -10.26 -3.69
C ILE A 264 10.85 -11.64 -3.77
N ALA A 265 11.43 -12.58 -4.53
CA ALA A 265 10.98 -13.96 -4.67
C ALA A 265 12.13 -14.88 -5.11
N LYS A 266 12.02 -16.19 -4.83
CA LYS A 266 12.87 -17.21 -5.47
C LYS A 266 12.58 -17.34 -6.96
N ASN A 267 11.30 -17.29 -7.33
CA ASN A 267 10.85 -17.22 -8.72
C ASN A 267 9.91 -16.02 -8.89
N LEU A 268 10.37 -15.02 -9.65
CA LEU A 268 9.59 -13.84 -10.03
C LEU A 268 9.15 -14.00 -11.49
N ASP A 269 7.85 -14.04 -11.75
CA ASP A 269 7.26 -14.04 -13.10
C ASP A 269 6.37 -12.80 -13.30
N ILE A 270 6.73 -11.95 -14.25
CA ILE A 270 6.01 -10.71 -14.59
C ILE A 270 5.53 -10.82 -16.05
N GLU A 271 4.23 -10.93 -16.24
CA GLU A 271 3.58 -11.02 -17.55
C GLU A 271 2.69 -9.78 -17.76
N VAL A 272 3.30 -8.72 -18.28
CA VAL A 272 2.69 -7.39 -18.48
C VAL A 272 3.00 -6.83 -19.89
N PRO A 273 2.66 -7.57 -20.96
CA PRO A 273 3.15 -7.29 -22.32
C PRO A 273 2.73 -5.93 -22.89
N ASN A 274 1.79 -5.21 -22.27
CA ASN A 274 1.33 -3.90 -22.72
C ASN A 274 1.79 -2.75 -21.81
N SER A 275 2.60 -3.04 -20.80
CA SER A 275 2.95 -2.09 -19.73
C SER A 275 4.46 -1.94 -19.57
N LYS A 276 4.87 -0.88 -18.88
CA LYS A 276 6.26 -0.64 -18.47
C LYS A 276 6.56 -1.38 -17.17
N VAL A 277 7.76 -1.95 -17.07
CA VAL A 277 8.34 -2.47 -15.83
C VAL A 277 9.55 -1.62 -15.45
N SER A 278 9.61 -1.16 -14.21
CA SER A 278 10.81 -0.57 -13.61
C SER A 278 11.27 -1.47 -12.47
N LEU A 279 12.48 -2.01 -12.59
CA LEU A 279 12.95 -3.09 -11.73
C LEU A 279 14.34 -2.79 -11.17
N SER A 280 14.43 -2.49 -9.89
CA SER A 280 15.71 -2.37 -9.18
C SER A 280 15.96 -3.59 -8.31
N LEU A 281 17.08 -4.27 -8.58
CA LEU A 281 17.47 -5.52 -7.94
C LEU A 281 18.87 -5.40 -7.31
N PRO A 282 19.13 -6.13 -6.22
CA PRO A 282 20.44 -6.16 -5.56
C PRO A 282 21.44 -7.08 -6.31
N VAL A 283 21.70 -6.80 -7.59
CA VAL A 283 22.51 -7.64 -8.51
C VAL A 283 23.98 -7.80 -8.11
N ASN A 284 24.47 -6.98 -7.18
CA ASN A 284 25.82 -7.06 -6.61
C ASN A 284 25.91 -8.03 -5.42
N LYS A 285 24.79 -8.43 -4.84
CA LYS A 285 24.73 -9.28 -3.64
C LYS A 285 24.18 -10.68 -3.92
N TYR A 286 23.29 -10.81 -4.90
CA TYR A 286 22.57 -12.06 -5.17
C TYR A 286 22.71 -12.50 -6.62
N LYS A 287 22.77 -13.82 -6.81
CA LYS A 287 22.85 -14.45 -8.12
C LYS A 287 21.45 -14.54 -8.74
N PHE A 288 21.22 -13.76 -9.80
CA PHE A 288 19.97 -13.75 -10.56
C PHE A 288 20.17 -14.40 -11.94
N ASN A 289 19.27 -15.33 -12.27
CA ASN A 289 19.18 -15.97 -13.58
C ASN A 289 17.89 -15.50 -14.27
N CYS A 290 18.04 -14.95 -15.47
CA CYS A 290 17.00 -14.21 -16.16
C CYS A 290 16.52 -14.86 -17.45
N ASP A 291 15.23 -14.73 -17.74
CA ASP A 291 14.61 -14.86 -19.06
C ASP A 291 13.69 -13.65 -19.25
N ILE A 292 14.28 -12.55 -19.72
CA ILE A 292 13.63 -11.25 -19.84
C ILE A 292 13.42 -10.94 -21.32
N LYS A 293 12.21 -10.49 -21.66
CA LYS A 293 11.83 -10.02 -22.98
C LYS A 293 11.03 -8.72 -22.87
N SER A 294 11.44 -7.72 -23.63
CA SER A 294 10.75 -6.44 -23.77
C SER A 294 10.48 -6.16 -25.24
N LYS A 295 9.29 -5.61 -25.57
CA LYS A 295 8.97 -5.22 -26.96
C LYS A 295 9.83 -4.04 -27.42
N GLU A 296 10.01 -3.07 -26.53
CA GLU A 296 10.88 -1.91 -26.67
C GLU A 296 12.27 -2.21 -26.10
N ARG A 297 13.21 -1.28 -26.31
CA ARG A 297 14.57 -1.41 -25.75
C ARG A 297 14.51 -1.48 -24.22
N ILE A 298 15.39 -2.27 -23.64
CA ILE A 298 15.68 -2.27 -22.21
C ILE A 298 16.57 -1.06 -21.94
N GLU A 299 16.16 -0.23 -21.00
CA GLU A 299 16.90 0.96 -20.57
C GLU A 299 17.57 0.70 -19.22
N GLU A 300 18.79 1.17 -19.05
CA GLU A 300 19.46 1.18 -17.74
C GLU A 300 18.88 2.33 -16.90
N ILE A 301 18.60 2.07 -15.62
CA ILE A 301 18.31 3.13 -14.66
C ILE A 301 19.61 3.90 -14.45
N ASN A 302 19.79 5.01 -15.18
CA ASN A 302 20.80 5.99 -14.83
C ASN A 302 20.40 6.59 -13.47
N ASP A 303 21.04 6.13 -12.39
CA ASP A 303 21.16 6.93 -11.18
C ASP A 303 22.02 8.15 -11.56
N GLU A 304 21.39 9.21 -12.08
CA GLU A 304 22.01 10.53 -12.23
C GLU A 304 22.19 11.17 -10.84
N SER A 305 23.05 10.54 -10.03
CA SER A 305 23.82 11.19 -8.99
C SER A 305 25.29 11.18 -9.40
N GLU A 306 25.60 11.69 -10.59
CA GLU A 306 26.93 12.17 -10.89
C GLU A 306 26.86 13.67 -11.15
N GLU A 307 27.60 14.38 -10.32
CA GLU A 307 27.77 15.82 -10.27
C GLU A 307 27.97 16.40 -11.68
N TYR A 308 27.31 17.54 -11.93
CA TYR A 308 27.74 18.48 -12.96
C TYR A 308 29.19 18.88 -12.70
N ASN A 309 30.13 18.09 -13.21
CA ASN A 309 31.53 18.39 -13.23
C ASN A 309 32.01 18.51 -14.67
N ASP A 310 32.69 19.62 -14.86
CA ASP A 310 33.58 20.00 -15.94
C ASP A 310 33.01 20.54 -17.27
N SER A 311 33.12 21.87 -17.34
CA SER A 311 34.07 22.57 -18.21
C SER A 311 34.23 22.09 -19.65
N SER A 312 34.00 23.05 -20.54
CA SER A 312 34.77 23.29 -21.78
C SER A 312 35.50 22.10 -22.38
N ILE A 313 34.84 21.37 -23.29
CA ILE A 313 35.55 20.78 -24.44
C ILE A 313 34.74 21.11 -25.70
N GLU A 314 35.40 21.89 -26.55
CA GLU A 314 34.94 22.37 -27.84
C GLU A 314 34.62 21.22 -28.79
N TYR A 315 33.53 21.40 -29.54
CA TYR A 315 33.20 20.59 -30.71
C TYR A 315 34.17 20.90 -31.84
N GLU A 316 34.97 19.92 -32.28
CA GLU A 316 35.41 19.85 -33.67
C GLU A 316 35.76 18.42 -34.10
N HIS A 317 35.33 18.10 -35.32
CA HIS A 317 35.19 16.77 -35.92
C HIS A 317 36.47 15.92 -36.01
N SER A 318 36.35 14.62 -35.70
CA SER A 318 36.87 13.53 -36.54
C SER A 318 36.29 12.18 -36.10
N GLU A 319 36.34 11.23 -37.03
CA GLU A 319 35.44 10.09 -37.22
C GLU A 319 35.56 8.98 -36.14
N GLU A 320 34.52 8.14 -36.07
CA GLU A 320 34.47 6.83 -35.40
C GLU A 320 34.50 6.82 -33.86
N ASN A 321 33.39 7.22 -33.23
CA ASN A 321 32.92 6.60 -31.98
C ASN A 321 31.43 6.90 -31.79
N HIS A 322 30.60 6.27 -32.63
CA HIS A 322 29.19 6.10 -32.25
C HIS A 322 29.16 5.16 -31.04
N ASN A 323 28.85 5.71 -29.87
CA ASN A 323 28.22 4.96 -28.79
C ASN A 323 26.96 4.30 -29.36
N ALA A 324 27.13 3.10 -29.90
CA ALA A 324 26.05 2.25 -30.35
C ALA A 324 25.27 1.83 -29.11
N TYR A 325 24.27 2.62 -28.74
CA TYR A 325 23.25 2.21 -27.79
C TYR A 325 22.72 0.85 -28.26
N LYS A 326 23.16 -0.23 -27.60
CA LYS A 326 22.75 -1.58 -27.95
C LYS A 326 21.24 -1.63 -27.73
N ASN A 327 20.48 -1.86 -28.80
CA ASN A 327 19.04 -2.10 -28.73
C ASN A 327 18.76 -3.48 -28.11
N ILE A 328 19.11 -3.65 -26.84
CA ILE A 328 18.90 -4.90 -26.10
C ILE A 328 17.39 -5.00 -25.82
N ARG A 329 16.80 -6.12 -26.21
CA ARG A 329 15.38 -6.45 -25.97
C ARG A 329 15.18 -7.77 -25.24
N GLU A 330 16.25 -8.54 -25.11
CA GLU A 330 16.28 -9.81 -24.40
C GLU A 330 17.50 -9.87 -23.49
N ILE A 331 17.31 -10.38 -22.27
CA ILE A 331 18.39 -10.77 -21.36
C ILE A 331 18.15 -12.22 -20.97
N LYS A 332 19.14 -13.08 -21.17
CA LYS A 332 19.08 -14.51 -20.83
C LYS A 332 20.32 -14.94 -20.08
N GLY A 333 20.13 -15.73 -19.03
CA GLY A 333 21.21 -16.24 -18.19
C GLY A 333 21.50 -15.33 -16.99
N LEU A 334 22.73 -15.42 -16.48
CA LEU A 334 23.12 -14.71 -15.26
C LEU A 334 23.28 -13.20 -15.51
N LEU A 335 22.69 -12.37 -14.64
CA LEU A 335 22.88 -10.91 -14.70
C LEU A 335 24.29 -10.48 -14.31
N ASN A 336 24.91 -11.18 -13.36
CA ASN A 336 26.25 -10.85 -12.84
C ASN A 336 27.11 -12.12 -12.76
N GLU A 337 28.04 -12.26 -13.71
CA GLU A 337 28.92 -13.43 -13.80
C GLU A 337 29.87 -13.58 -12.60
N ASN A 338 30.19 -12.48 -11.91
CA ASN A 338 31.04 -12.50 -10.70
C ASN A 338 30.39 -13.28 -9.55
N LEU A 339 29.06 -13.46 -9.59
CA LEU A 339 28.30 -14.19 -8.58
C LEU A 339 27.99 -15.63 -9.00
N SER A 340 28.60 -16.13 -10.08
CA SER A 340 28.39 -17.50 -10.60
C SER A 340 28.67 -18.61 -9.58
N ASN A 341 29.59 -18.36 -8.64
CA ASN A 341 29.97 -19.31 -7.58
C ASN A 341 28.99 -19.37 -6.39
N LEU A 342 27.98 -18.47 -6.31
CA LEU A 342 26.98 -18.56 -5.25
C LEU A 342 26.06 -19.76 -5.48
N GLU A 343 25.83 -20.53 -4.40
CA GLU A 343 24.94 -21.70 -4.44
C GLU A 343 23.48 -21.31 -4.65
N GLN A 344 23.02 -20.28 -3.92
CA GLN A 344 21.63 -19.81 -4.01
C GLN A 344 21.45 -18.93 -5.24
N GLU A 345 20.51 -19.33 -6.10
CA GLU A 345 20.11 -18.63 -7.31
C GLU A 345 18.64 -18.19 -7.21
N TYR A 346 18.32 -17.04 -7.81
CA TYR A 346 16.98 -16.47 -7.91
C TYR A 346 16.61 -16.32 -9.38
N THR A 347 15.40 -16.74 -9.75
CA THR A 347 14.93 -16.75 -11.15
C THR A 347 14.01 -15.58 -11.41
N ILE A 348 14.25 -14.88 -12.52
CA ILE A 348 13.44 -13.75 -12.97
C ILE A 348 13.00 -13.97 -14.41
N LYS A 349 11.69 -13.98 -14.62
CA LYS A 349 11.07 -14.03 -15.94
C LYS A 349 10.19 -12.80 -16.14
N ILE A 350 10.41 -12.08 -17.23
CA ILE A 350 9.68 -10.84 -17.53
C ILE A 350 9.28 -10.84 -19.00
N ASN A 351 8.01 -10.53 -19.26
CA ASN A 351 7.49 -10.17 -20.56
C ASN A 351 6.77 -8.83 -20.45
N SER A 352 7.35 -7.76 -21.01
CA SER A 352 6.81 -6.39 -20.90
C SER A 352 6.80 -5.63 -22.23
N ASN A 353 6.10 -4.49 -22.26
CA ASN A 353 6.22 -3.56 -23.39
C ASN A 353 7.57 -2.82 -23.34
N LYS A 354 7.89 -2.26 -22.18
CA LYS A 354 9.14 -1.54 -21.89
C LYS A 354 9.73 -2.06 -20.58
N LEU A 355 11.05 -2.05 -20.45
CA LEU A 355 11.74 -2.40 -19.22
C LEU A 355 12.83 -1.37 -18.90
N GLU A 356 12.87 -0.95 -17.65
CA GLU A 356 13.94 -0.17 -17.03
C GLU A 356 14.55 -1.01 -15.89
N MET A 357 15.87 -1.20 -15.90
CA MET A 357 16.61 -2.05 -14.95
C MET A 357 17.80 -1.37 -14.30
#